data_AF-A0A9E5GPR2-F1
#
_entry.id   AF-A0A9E5GPR2-F1
#
_cell.length_a   1.000
_cell.length_b   1.000
_cell.length_c   1.000
_cell.angle_alpha   90.00
_cell.angle_beta   90.00
_cell.angle_gamma   90.00
#
_symmetry.space_group_name_H-M   'P 1'
#
loop_
_entity.id
_entity.type
_entity.pdbx_description
1 polymer ?
#
loop_
_entity_poly.entity_id
_entity_poly.type
_entity_poly.pdbx_seq_one_letter_code
_entity_poly.pdbx_strand_id
1 'polypeptide(L)'
;MYPEDMIAPMRAELTDNGFEGVADPVAMEAVINQTDGTVLVVINSVCGCAAGSARPGVMKALAASDKKPDQLITAFAGNDIDAVKKARELMLPFPPSSPCMALFKGGEIVHMLERHHIEGRSADMLADNLAGAFASHC
;
A
#
# COMPACT_ATOMS: atom_id res chain seq x y z
N MET A 1 7.83 -14.64 -11.15
CA MET A 1 6.67 -14.74 -10.25
C MET A 1 6.96 -15.76 -9.18
N TYR A 2 6.53 -15.50 -7.95
CA TYR A 2 6.63 -16.46 -6.85
C TYR A 2 5.47 -17.46 -6.91
N PRO A 3 5.65 -18.70 -6.41
CA PRO A 3 4.56 -19.69 -6.29
C PRO A 3 3.37 -19.15 -5.46
N GLU A 4 2.14 -19.48 -5.85
CA GLU A 4 0.94 -18.93 -5.20
C GLU A 4 0.80 -19.41 -3.75
N ASP A 5 1.10 -20.68 -3.49
CA ASP A 5 1.14 -21.27 -2.14
C ASP A 5 2.10 -20.54 -1.19
N MET A 6 3.17 -19.96 -1.74
CA MET A 6 4.13 -19.16 -0.98
C MET A 6 3.58 -17.77 -0.65
N ILE A 7 2.88 -17.11 -1.57
CA ILE A 7 2.48 -15.70 -1.41
C ILE A 7 1.05 -15.51 -0.93
N ALA A 8 0.18 -16.51 -1.06
CA ALA A 8 -1.19 -16.52 -0.57
C ALA A 8 -1.29 -16.05 0.90
N PRO A 9 -0.49 -16.55 1.86
CA PRO A 9 -0.55 -16.05 3.23
C PRO A 9 -0.13 -14.58 3.35
N MET A 10 0.85 -14.14 2.56
CA MET A 10 1.34 -12.75 2.58
C MET A 10 0.34 -11.76 1.98
N ARG A 11 -0.48 -12.22 1.02
CA ARG A 11 -1.65 -11.48 0.49
C ARG A 11 -2.77 -11.44 1.51
N ALA A 12 -3.09 -12.58 2.11
CA ALA A 12 -4.12 -12.73 3.13
C ALA A 12 -3.93 -11.78 4.31
N GLU A 13 -2.68 -11.55 4.74
CA GLU A 13 -2.37 -10.56 5.79
C GLU A 13 -2.96 -9.16 5.53
N LEU A 14 -3.09 -8.74 4.26
CA LEU A 14 -3.74 -7.47 3.89
C LEU A 14 -5.22 -7.68 3.54
N THR A 15 -5.55 -8.71 2.74
CA THR A 15 -6.92 -8.88 2.24
C THR A 15 -7.92 -9.27 3.33
N ASP A 16 -7.49 -10.06 4.32
CA ASP A 16 -8.32 -10.41 5.49
C ASP A 16 -8.57 -9.20 6.40
N ASN A 17 -7.87 -8.09 6.12
CA ASN A 17 -7.92 -6.85 6.87
C ASN A 17 -8.48 -5.68 6.04
N GLY A 18 -9.26 -5.97 5.02
CA GLY A 18 -10.04 -4.98 4.28
C GLY A 18 -9.35 -4.39 3.06
N PHE A 19 -8.14 -4.85 2.71
CA PHE A 19 -7.54 -4.49 1.43
C PHE A 19 -8.15 -5.31 0.28
N GLU A 20 -8.43 -4.65 -0.83
CA GLU A 20 -8.74 -5.32 -2.09
C GLU A 20 -7.46 -5.62 -2.87
N GLY A 21 -7.30 -6.87 -3.32
CA GLY A 21 -6.20 -7.28 -4.18
C GLY A 21 -6.46 -6.90 -5.63
N VAL A 22 -5.65 -6.01 -6.19
CA VAL A 22 -5.81 -5.48 -7.55
C VAL A 22 -4.67 -5.96 -8.44
N ALA A 23 -4.96 -6.94 -9.30
CA ALA A 23 -3.99 -7.50 -10.26
C ALA A 23 -4.10 -6.90 -11.67
N ASP A 24 -5.22 -6.26 -11.98
CA ASP A 24 -5.47 -5.63 -13.28
C ASP A 24 -5.04 -4.15 -13.29
N PRO A 25 -4.27 -3.69 -14.30
CA PRO A 25 -3.80 -2.32 -14.37
C PRO A 25 -4.93 -1.30 -14.61
N VAL A 26 -5.99 -1.66 -15.33
CA VAL A 26 -7.11 -0.74 -15.58
C VAL A 26 -7.89 -0.51 -14.29
N ALA A 27 -8.12 -1.56 -13.50
CA ALA A 27 -8.72 -1.47 -12.18
C ALA A 27 -7.84 -0.62 -11.22
N MET A 28 -6.52 -0.81 -11.22
CA MET A 28 -5.59 -0.01 -10.41
C MET A 28 -5.72 1.48 -10.71
N GLU A 29 -5.69 1.85 -11.99
CA GLU A 29 -5.83 3.24 -12.43
C GLU A 29 -7.21 3.81 -12.11
N ALA A 30 -8.27 3.02 -12.36
CA ALA A 30 -9.65 3.44 -12.11
C ALA A 30 -9.88 3.71 -10.62
N VAL A 31 -9.49 2.79 -9.71
CA VAL A 31 -9.70 2.99 -8.27
C VAL A 31 -8.95 4.24 -7.79
N ILE A 32 -7.71 4.47 -8.24
CA ILE A 32 -6.93 5.65 -7.82
C ILE A 32 -7.54 6.96 -8.35
N ASN A 33 -7.92 7.02 -9.64
CA ASN A 33 -8.31 8.26 -10.29
C ASN A 33 -9.81 8.59 -10.20
N GLN A 34 -10.66 7.59 -9.97
CA GLN A 34 -12.13 7.77 -9.97
C GLN A 34 -12.71 7.78 -8.56
N THR A 35 -11.90 7.52 -7.53
CA THR A 35 -12.34 7.70 -6.14
C THR A 35 -12.26 9.18 -5.78
N ASP A 36 -13.41 9.79 -5.50
CA ASP A 36 -13.50 11.20 -5.05
C ASP A 36 -12.82 11.42 -3.69
N GLY A 37 -12.71 10.36 -2.88
CA GLY A 37 -12.05 10.35 -1.58
C GLY A 37 -10.56 10.02 -1.64
N THR A 38 -10.13 9.23 -0.65
CA THR A 38 -8.74 8.84 -0.44
C THR A 38 -8.52 7.34 -0.68
N VAL A 39 -7.42 7.02 -1.36
CA VAL A 39 -7.05 5.64 -1.70
C VAL A 39 -5.68 5.34 -1.12
N LEU A 40 -5.59 4.37 -0.22
CA LEU A 40 -4.31 3.85 0.23
C LEU A 40 -3.91 2.65 -0.63
N VAL A 41 -2.79 2.80 -1.32
CA VAL A 41 -2.19 1.74 -2.13
C VAL A 41 -0.99 1.17 -1.39
N VAL A 42 -1.00 -0.15 -1.17
CA VAL A 42 0.14 -0.90 -0.62
C VAL A 42 0.74 -1.78 -1.72
N ILE A 43 1.98 -1.52 -2.11
CA ILE A 43 2.74 -2.44 -2.95
C ILE A 43 3.41 -3.45 -2.02
N ASN A 44 2.75 -4.61 -1.85
CA ASN A 44 3.23 -5.69 -1.00
C ASN A 44 4.42 -6.42 -1.66
N SER A 45 5.19 -7.18 -0.87
CA SER A 45 6.30 -7.99 -1.39
C SER A 45 6.69 -9.12 -0.44
N VAL A 46 7.52 -10.04 -0.93
CA VAL A 46 8.12 -11.12 -0.11
C VAL A 46 9.26 -10.64 0.82
N CYS A 47 9.66 -9.37 0.76
CA CYS A 47 10.77 -8.84 1.58
C CYS A 47 10.49 -9.04 3.08
N GLY A 48 11.51 -9.36 3.87
CA GLY A 48 11.39 -9.39 5.34
C GLY A 48 10.92 -8.04 5.92
N CYS A 49 11.27 -6.94 5.28
CA CYS A 49 10.79 -5.60 5.60
C CYS A 49 9.28 -5.40 5.38
N ALA A 50 8.67 -6.16 4.45
CA ALA A 50 7.22 -6.16 4.26
C ALA A 50 6.52 -6.88 5.43
N ALA A 51 7.06 -8.03 5.82
CA ALA A 51 6.52 -8.84 6.92
C ALA A 51 6.74 -8.19 8.30
N GLY A 52 7.93 -7.66 8.57
CA GLY A 52 8.31 -7.13 9.88
C GLY A 52 7.83 -5.70 10.14
N SER A 53 7.61 -4.92 9.08
CA SER A 53 7.34 -3.48 9.22
C SER A 53 6.14 -3.02 8.39
N ALA A 54 6.11 -3.24 7.07
CA ALA A 54 5.09 -2.62 6.22
C ALA A 54 3.66 -3.10 6.52
N ARG A 55 3.41 -4.42 6.43
CA ARG A 55 2.07 -5.01 6.69
C ARG A 55 1.60 -4.79 8.13
N PRO A 56 2.39 -5.09 9.19
CA PRO A 56 1.96 -4.77 10.54
C PRO A 56 1.81 -3.26 10.80
N GLY A 57 2.63 -2.42 10.16
CA GLY A 57 2.59 -0.97 10.32
C GLY A 57 1.32 -0.35 9.75
N VAL A 58 0.91 -0.74 8.53
CA VAL A 58 -0.34 -0.25 7.95
C VAL A 58 -1.56 -0.74 8.72
N MET A 59 -1.54 -1.98 9.22
CA MET A 59 -2.60 -2.52 10.04
C MET A 59 -2.77 -1.78 11.36
N LYS A 60 -1.65 -1.50 12.04
CA LYS A 60 -1.64 -0.69 13.26
C LYS A 60 -2.13 0.74 12.99
N ALA A 61 -1.72 1.36 11.88
CA ALA A 61 -2.19 2.69 11.50
C ALA A 61 -3.72 2.73 11.35
N LEU A 62 -4.28 1.78 10.59
CA LEU A 62 -5.72 1.68 10.35
C LEU A 62 -6.51 1.38 11.63
N ALA A 63 -5.95 0.61 12.55
CA ALA A 63 -6.57 0.32 13.84
C ALA A 63 -6.56 1.54 14.79
N ALA A 64 -5.48 2.31 14.78
CA ALA A 64 -5.28 3.45 15.69
C ALA A 64 -5.89 4.77 15.20
N SER A 65 -6.28 4.87 13.92
CA SER A 65 -6.75 6.12 13.32
C SER A 65 -8.28 6.24 13.37
N ASP A 66 -8.77 7.41 13.80
CA ASP A 66 -10.20 7.75 13.73
C ASP A 66 -10.64 8.03 12.28
N LYS A 67 -9.79 8.74 11.53
CA LYS A 67 -9.97 8.96 10.10
C LYS A 67 -9.18 7.92 9.31
N LYS A 68 -9.78 7.38 8.25
CA LYS A 68 -9.21 6.28 7.48
C LYS A 68 -9.38 6.54 5.98
N PRO A 69 -8.50 5.95 5.14
CA PRO A 69 -8.70 5.97 3.70
C PRO A 69 -10.04 5.35 3.31
N ASP A 70 -10.70 5.92 2.30
CA ASP A 70 -11.98 5.43 1.80
C ASP A 70 -11.83 4.10 1.05
N GLN A 71 -10.69 3.90 0.39
CA GLN A 71 -10.34 2.68 -0.31
C GLN A 71 -8.96 2.17 0.15
N LEU A 72 -8.88 0.86 0.34
CA LEU A 72 -7.66 0.14 0.69
C LEU A 72 -7.37 -0.86 -0.41
N ILE A 73 -6.31 -0.67 -1.18
CA ILE A 73 -5.93 -1.60 -2.25
C ILE A 73 -4.48 -2.06 -2.14
N THR A 74 -4.22 -3.26 -2.61
CA THR A 74 -2.89 -3.86 -2.62
C THR A 74 -2.60 -4.55 -3.95
N ALA A 75 -1.34 -4.50 -4.36
CA ALA A 75 -0.80 -5.32 -5.44
C ALA A 75 0.52 -5.94 -5.00
N PHE A 76 0.83 -7.15 -5.48
CA PHE A 76 1.97 -7.92 -5.02
C PHE A 76 3.16 -7.79 -5.98
N ALA A 77 4.22 -7.10 -5.56
CA ALA A 77 5.43 -6.94 -6.35
C ALA A 77 6.06 -8.30 -6.70
N GLY A 78 6.24 -8.54 -8.00
CA GLY A 78 6.78 -9.79 -8.53
C GLY A 78 5.73 -10.78 -9.02
N ASN A 79 4.44 -10.57 -8.71
CA ASN A 79 3.32 -11.41 -9.17
C ASN A 79 2.27 -10.59 -9.93
N ASP A 80 1.81 -9.47 -9.38
CA ASP A 80 0.82 -8.59 -10.01
C ASP A 80 1.52 -7.55 -10.90
N ILE A 81 2.31 -8.03 -11.87
CA ILE A 81 3.32 -7.25 -12.61
C ILE A 81 2.71 -5.98 -13.24
N ASP A 82 1.58 -6.12 -13.93
CA ASP A 82 0.97 -5.02 -14.68
C ASP A 82 0.30 -4.00 -13.76
N ALA A 83 -0.43 -4.44 -12.72
CA ALA A 83 -0.99 -3.54 -11.72
C ALA A 83 0.09 -2.80 -10.93
N VAL A 84 1.18 -3.48 -10.53
CA VAL A 84 2.30 -2.83 -9.84
C VAL A 84 3.00 -1.83 -10.75
N LYS A 85 3.15 -2.14 -12.05
CA LYS A 85 3.70 -1.20 -13.02
C LYS A 85 2.82 0.05 -13.14
N LYS A 86 1.50 -0.13 -13.27
CA LYS A 86 0.55 0.99 -13.33
C LYS A 86 0.59 1.85 -12.06
N ALA A 87 0.58 1.21 -10.89
CA ALA A 87 0.69 1.92 -9.62
C ALA A 87 1.97 2.77 -9.57
N ARG A 88 3.11 2.24 -10.06
CA ARG A 88 4.39 2.97 -10.12
C ARG A 88 4.37 4.15 -11.09
N GLU A 89 3.67 4.04 -12.21
CA GLU A 89 3.45 5.17 -13.14
C GLU A 89 2.69 6.31 -12.44
N LEU A 90 1.66 5.96 -11.66
CA LEU A 90 0.86 6.91 -10.88
C LEU A 90 1.60 7.44 -9.64
N MET A 91 2.66 6.76 -9.19
CA MET A 91 3.51 7.17 -8.07
C MET A 91 4.70 8.06 -8.48
N LEU A 92 4.78 8.55 -9.72
CA LEU A 92 5.85 9.46 -10.11
C LEU A 92 5.77 10.79 -9.33
N PRO A 93 6.93 11.42 -8.99
CA PRO A 93 8.29 11.09 -9.40
C PRO A 93 9.03 10.11 -8.46
N PHE A 94 8.33 9.45 -7.53
CA PHE A 94 8.98 8.58 -6.56
C PHE A 94 9.55 7.32 -7.24
N PRO A 95 10.81 6.94 -6.94
CA PRO A 95 11.43 5.79 -7.59
C PRO A 95 10.70 4.49 -7.21
N PRO A 96 10.53 3.56 -8.17
CA PRO A 96 9.96 2.24 -7.89
C PRO A 96 10.68 1.52 -6.76
N SER A 97 9.94 1.16 -5.70
CA SER A 97 10.46 0.34 -4.61
C SER A 97 9.41 -0.68 -4.14
N SER A 98 9.81 -1.63 -3.30
CA SER A 98 8.89 -2.61 -2.69
C SER A 98 9.50 -3.18 -1.40
N PRO A 99 8.75 -3.25 -0.29
CA PRO A 99 7.39 -2.70 -0.14
C PRO A 99 7.41 -1.16 -0.20
N CYS A 100 6.31 -0.57 -0.65
CA CYS A 100 6.05 0.86 -0.55
C CYS A 100 4.55 1.12 -0.41
N MET A 101 4.18 2.31 0.05
CA MET A 101 2.79 2.71 0.27
C MET A 101 2.56 4.14 -0.18
N ALA A 102 1.42 4.42 -0.82
CA ALA A 102 1.03 5.75 -1.24
C ALA A 102 -0.41 6.03 -0.82
N LEU A 103 -0.66 7.22 -0.29
CA LEU A 103 -2.00 7.75 -0.09
C LEU A 103 -2.31 8.72 -1.22
N PHE A 104 -3.38 8.45 -1.94
CA PHE A 104 -3.92 9.32 -2.97
C PHE A 104 -5.17 10.05 -2.45
N LYS A 105 -5.41 11.25 -2.96
CA LYS A 105 -6.67 11.99 -2.78
C LYS A 105 -7.06 12.61 -4.11
N GLY A 106 -8.20 12.19 -4.68
CA GLY A 106 -8.63 12.64 -6.01
C GLY A 106 -7.59 12.39 -7.11
N GLY A 107 -6.94 11.22 -7.09
CA GLY A 107 -5.90 10.84 -8.06
C GLY A 107 -4.50 11.43 -7.81
N GLU A 108 -4.33 12.36 -6.87
CA GLU A 108 -3.02 12.95 -6.56
C GLU A 108 -2.38 12.32 -5.32
N ILE A 109 -1.05 12.13 -5.34
CA ILE A 109 -0.30 11.63 -4.19
C ILE A 109 -0.25 12.71 -3.11
N VAL A 110 -0.78 12.42 -1.94
CA VAL A 110 -0.73 13.31 -0.77
C VAL A 110 0.25 12.82 0.30
N HIS A 111 0.61 11.53 0.28
CA HIS A 111 1.64 10.95 1.14
C HIS A 111 2.31 9.75 0.49
N MET A 112 3.60 9.57 0.70
CA MET A 112 4.37 8.47 0.12
C MET A 112 5.37 7.88 1.12
N LEU A 113 5.40 6.55 1.21
CA LEU A 113 6.37 5.76 1.95
C LEU A 113 7.10 4.81 1.01
N GLU A 114 8.24 5.25 0.51
CA GLU A 114 9.20 4.41 -0.19
C GLU A 114 9.85 3.36 0.71
N ARG A 115 10.45 2.31 0.12
CA ARG A 115 11.14 1.25 0.88
C ARG A 115 12.15 1.78 1.89
N HIS A 116 12.92 2.82 1.57
CA HIS A 116 13.93 3.36 2.48
C HIS A 116 13.33 4.04 3.72
N HIS A 117 12.04 4.39 3.69
CA HIS A 117 11.28 4.81 4.86
C HIS A 117 10.77 3.63 5.70
N ILE A 118 10.72 2.42 5.14
CA ILE A 118 10.19 1.21 5.77
C ILE A 118 11.32 0.34 6.33
N GLU A 119 12.37 0.15 5.54
CA GLU A 119 13.51 -0.68 5.87
C GLU A 119 14.27 -0.11 7.08
N GLY A 120 14.50 -0.98 8.08
CA GLY A 120 15.15 -0.59 9.34
C GLY A 120 14.25 0.15 10.33
N ARG A 121 12.95 0.38 10.02
CA ARG A 121 11.99 0.99 10.95
C ARG A 121 11.06 -0.03 11.57
N SER A 122 10.58 0.27 12.77
CA SER A 122 9.57 -0.56 13.43
C SER A 122 8.19 -0.36 12.81
N ALA A 123 7.33 -1.37 12.98
CA ALA A 123 5.92 -1.26 12.59
C ALA A 123 5.22 -0.08 13.28
N ASP A 124 5.55 0.24 14.54
CA ASP A 124 4.95 1.36 15.27
C ASP A 124 5.35 2.71 14.68
N MET A 125 6.62 2.89 14.31
CA MET A 125 7.06 4.13 13.64
C MET A 125 6.36 4.34 12.29
N LEU A 126 6.11 3.25 11.55
CA LEU A 126 5.33 3.33 10.31
C LEU A 126 3.86 3.61 10.58
N ALA A 127 3.31 3.03 11.63
CA ALA A 127 1.93 3.26 12.04
C ALA A 127 1.69 4.73 12.39
N ASP A 128 2.57 5.33 13.21
CA ASP A 128 2.49 6.74 13.60
C ASP A 128 2.57 7.67 12.38
N ASN A 129 3.48 7.36 11.45
CA ASN A 129 3.63 8.13 10.22
C ASN A 129 2.36 8.09 9.34
N LEU A 130 1.82 6.89 9.12
CA LEU A 130 0.59 6.71 8.34
C LEU A 130 -0.63 7.32 9.05
N ALA A 131 -0.75 7.16 10.37
CA ALA A 131 -1.82 7.76 11.15
C ALA A 131 -1.81 9.30 11.04
N GLY A 132 -0.62 9.91 11.05
CA GLY A 132 -0.46 11.35 10.79
C GLY A 132 -0.94 11.76 9.40
N ALA A 133 -0.63 10.97 8.38
CA ALA A 133 -1.13 11.20 7.02
C ALA A 133 -2.66 11.05 6.93
N PHE A 134 -3.23 10.02 7.55
CA PHE A 134 -4.69 9.82 7.57
C PHE A 134 -5.40 10.95 8.29
N ALA A 135 -4.90 11.41 9.44
CA ALA A 135 -5.49 12.54 10.15
C ALA A 135 -5.52 13.84 9.31
N SER A 136 -4.50 14.03 8.48
CA SER A 136 -4.30 15.23 7.66
C SER A 136 -5.10 15.21 6.36
N HIS A 137 -5.27 14.04 5.73
CA HIS A 137 -5.78 13.94 4.36
C HIS A 137 -7.12 13.22 4.22
N CYS A 138 -7.44 12.30 5.15
CA CYS A 138 -8.75 11.69 5.27
C CYS A 138 -9.67 12.57 6.14
#